data_AF-A0A968XRP5-F1
#
_entry.id   AF-A0A968XRP5-F1
#
_cell.length_a   1.000
_cell.length_b   1.000
_cell.length_c   1.000
_cell.angle_alpha   90.00
_cell.angle_beta   90.00
_cell.angle_gamma   90.00
#
_symmetry.space_group_name_H-M   'P 1'
#
loop_
_entity.id
_entity.type
_entity.pdbx_description
1 polymer ?
#
loop_
_entity_poly.entity_id
_entity_poly.type
_entity_poly.pdbx_seq_one_letter_code
_entity_poly.pdbx_strand_id
1 'polypeptide(L)'
;MKIVEKEIRLPNGRTLLHRSIPDASFDEWIAYLFNRPGCEFGTHWSSSEEIPVWDLPLETTAGYIARTFAAPEMWAGQFSKAQIAAGLVFIWNPAYGDVFSAMGEKVSPESQMQVIRSLVPLYEQCFARLCEQGLSHLDECGDNPLNVACYMFWDVCPLHARSEEASLRERDKLCLEVMKSILKIEHEACRESALHGLGHWQGDYPERVKSIIADFLSGHRNPLRPELASYAQAASRGCVL
;
A
#
# COMPACT_ATOMS: atom_id res chain seq x y z
N MET A 1 -12.17 -7.42 20.83
CA MET A 1 -12.86 -6.55 19.87
C MET A 1 -14.33 -6.44 20.21
N LYS A 2 -14.76 -5.26 20.68
CA LYS A 2 -16.17 -4.99 21.00
C LYS A 2 -16.92 -4.72 19.70
N ILE A 3 -17.92 -5.54 19.39
CA ILE A 3 -18.79 -5.36 18.23
C ILE A 3 -20.09 -4.73 18.70
N VAL A 4 -20.52 -3.66 18.04
CA VAL A 4 -21.82 -3.02 18.25
C VAL A 4 -22.71 -3.35 17.06
N GLU A 5 -23.93 -3.79 17.33
CA GLU A 5 -24.89 -4.18 16.30
C GLU A 5 -26.07 -3.21 16.29
N LYS A 6 -26.44 -2.75 15.09
CA LYS A 6 -27.54 -1.82 14.88
C LYS A 6 -28.39 -2.28 13.70
N GLU A 7 -29.69 -2.42 13.94
CA GLU A 7 -30.65 -2.66 12.87
C GLU A 7 -30.90 -1.38 12.06
N ILE A 8 -30.64 -1.44 10.77
CA ILE A 8 -30.94 -0.39 9.80
C ILE A 8 -32.14 -0.84 8.97
N ARG A 9 -33.27 -0.16 9.12
CA ARG A 9 -34.44 -0.38 8.26
C ARG A 9 -34.25 0.35 6.95
N LEU A 10 -34.24 -0.40 5.86
CA LEU A 10 -34.18 0.11 4.50
C LEU A 10 -35.56 0.58 4.02
N PRO A 11 -35.61 1.51 3.05
CA PRO A 11 -36.87 2.02 2.48
C PRO A 11 -37.78 0.94 1.88
N ASN A 12 -37.22 -0.21 1.49
CA ASN A 12 -37.96 -1.36 0.95
C ASN A 12 -38.48 -2.33 2.04
N GLY A 13 -38.41 -1.96 3.32
CA GLY A 13 -38.86 -2.77 4.45
C GLY A 13 -37.90 -3.88 4.89
N ARG A 14 -36.76 -4.07 4.21
CA ARG A 14 -35.69 -4.97 4.67
C ARG A 14 -34.98 -4.36 5.87
N THR A 15 -34.55 -5.20 6.81
CA THR A 15 -33.69 -4.79 7.92
C THR A 15 -32.29 -5.34 7.66
N LEU A 16 -31.29 -4.47 7.68
CA LEU A 16 -29.87 -4.83 7.64
C LEU A 16 -29.32 -4.76 9.06
N LEU A 17 -28.58 -5.80 9.46
CA LEU A 17 -27.82 -5.76 10.71
C LEU A 17 -26.46 -5.13 10.42
N HIS A 18 -26.28 -3.88 10.82
CA HIS A 18 -24.99 -3.21 10.73
C HIS A 18 -24.16 -3.53 11.96
N ARG A 19 -22.99 -4.12 11.75
CA ARG A 19 -22.04 -4.46 12.81
C ARG A 19 -20.86 -3.51 12.68
N SER A 20 -20.48 -2.83 13.76
CA SER A 20 -19.33 -1.94 13.77
C SER A 20 -18.42 -2.20 14.97
N ILE A 21 -17.18 -1.73 14.88
CA ILE A 21 -16.18 -1.83 15.94
C ILE A 21 -15.79 -0.41 16.37
N PRO A 22 -16.56 0.23 17.28
CA PRO A 22 -16.18 1.50 17.87
C PRO A 22 -15.17 1.30 19.00
N ASP A 23 -14.33 2.30 19.24
CA ASP A 23 -13.36 2.36 20.35
C ASP A 23 -12.33 1.21 20.38
N ALA A 24 -11.91 0.72 19.21
CA ALA A 24 -10.90 -0.32 19.08
C ALA A 24 -9.48 0.16 19.40
N SER A 25 -8.70 -0.73 20.02
CA SER A 25 -7.26 -0.58 20.22
C SER A 25 -6.46 -0.88 18.94
N PHE A 26 -5.17 -0.54 18.97
CA PHE A 26 -4.26 -0.88 17.88
C PHE A 26 -4.08 -2.40 17.68
N ASP A 27 -4.08 -3.20 18.75
CA ASP A 27 -3.94 -4.64 18.62
C ASP A 27 -5.20 -5.26 17.97
N GLU A 28 -6.37 -4.68 18.24
CA GLU A 28 -7.62 -5.05 17.58
C GLU A 28 -7.63 -4.61 16.11
N TRP A 29 -7.00 -3.50 15.76
CA TRP A 29 -6.75 -3.10 14.35
C TRP A 29 -5.88 -4.13 13.61
N ILE A 30 -4.76 -4.55 14.22
CA ILE A 30 -3.87 -5.57 13.63
C ILE A 30 -4.61 -6.89 13.43
N ALA A 31 -5.38 -7.34 14.42
CA ALA A 31 -6.22 -8.52 14.30
C ALA A 31 -7.31 -8.35 13.24
N TYR A 32 -7.95 -7.17 13.17
CA TYR A 32 -8.99 -6.86 12.19
C TYR A 32 -8.48 -6.98 10.75
N LEU A 33 -7.26 -6.48 10.48
CA LEU A 33 -6.62 -6.53 9.18
C LEU A 33 -6.11 -7.92 8.79
N PHE A 34 -5.33 -8.54 9.68
CA PHE A 34 -4.51 -9.69 9.31
C PHE A 34 -5.02 -11.02 9.84
N ASN A 35 -5.85 -11.05 10.90
CA ASN A 35 -6.48 -12.28 11.38
C ASN A 35 -7.74 -12.62 10.56
N ARG A 36 -7.58 -12.64 9.25
CA ARG A 36 -8.58 -12.98 8.24
C ARG A 36 -8.06 -14.15 7.41
N PRO A 37 -8.90 -14.88 6.67
CA PRO A 37 -8.39 -15.81 5.66
C PRO A 37 -7.54 -15.06 4.64
N GLY A 38 -6.47 -15.70 4.14
CA GLY A 38 -5.81 -15.25 2.92
C GLY A 38 -6.80 -15.28 1.76
N CYS A 39 -6.60 -14.44 0.76
CA CYS A 39 -7.51 -14.34 -0.38
C CYS A 39 -6.81 -14.67 -1.69
N GLU A 40 -7.53 -15.33 -2.60
CA GLU A 40 -7.12 -15.55 -3.98
C GLU A 40 -7.53 -14.34 -4.84
N PHE A 41 -6.91 -14.19 -6.02
CA PHE A 41 -7.22 -13.10 -6.93
C PHE A 41 -8.72 -13.04 -7.28
N GLY A 42 -9.33 -11.86 -7.14
CA GLY A 42 -10.77 -11.65 -7.37
C GLY A 42 -11.68 -12.07 -6.20
N THR A 43 -11.12 -12.63 -5.13
CA THR A 43 -11.80 -12.86 -3.86
C THR A 43 -11.18 -11.95 -2.80
N HIS A 44 -11.98 -11.39 -1.89
CA HIS A 44 -11.45 -10.65 -0.75
C HIS A 44 -12.37 -10.83 0.44
N TRP A 45 -11.82 -10.99 1.65
CA TRP A 45 -12.66 -11.24 2.83
C TRP A 45 -13.66 -10.10 3.07
N SER A 46 -13.31 -8.86 2.72
CA SER A 46 -14.19 -7.69 2.92
C SER A 46 -15.43 -7.66 2.02
N SER A 47 -15.53 -8.53 1.00
CA SER A 47 -16.77 -8.66 0.21
C SER A 47 -17.86 -9.45 0.93
N SER A 48 -17.55 -10.08 2.08
CA SER A 48 -18.52 -10.77 2.91
C SER A 48 -19.39 -9.78 3.70
N GLU A 49 -20.72 -9.95 3.62
CA GLU A 49 -21.70 -9.13 4.36
C GLU A 49 -21.62 -9.31 5.90
N GLU A 50 -20.87 -10.30 6.40
CA GLU A 50 -20.85 -10.65 7.83
C GLU A 50 -19.77 -9.92 8.64
N ILE A 51 -18.87 -9.19 7.98
CA ILE A 51 -17.72 -8.58 8.62
C ILE A 51 -18.08 -7.24 9.27
N PRO A 52 -17.80 -7.07 10.57
CA PRO A 52 -18.02 -5.78 11.22
C PRO A 52 -17.19 -4.68 10.57
N VAL A 53 -17.80 -3.51 10.35
CA VAL A 53 -17.15 -2.33 9.79
C VAL A 53 -16.23 -1.69 10.83
N TRP A 54 -15.03 -1.29 10.41
CA TRP A 54 -14.13 -0.48 11.22
C TRP A 54 -14.69 0.94 11.35
N ASP A 55 -14.98 1.39 12.57
CA ASP A 55 -15.74 2.63 12.83
C ASP A 55 -15.03 3.52 13.87
N LEU A 56 -13.74 3.78 13.62
CA LEU A 56 -12.97 4.79 14.35
C LEU A 56 -12.86 6.09 13.54
N PRO A 57 -12.65 7.24 14.21
CA PRO A 57 -12.33 8.49 13.54
C PRO A 57 -11.17 8.32 12.56
N LEU A 58 -11.27 8.92 11.37
CA LEU A 58 -10.27 8.76 10.30
C LEU A 58 -8.86 9.19 10.73
N GLU A 59 -8.74 10.21 11.58
CA GLU A 59 -7.46 10.65 12.12
C GLU A 59 -6.81 9.55 12.99
N THR A 60 -7.61 8.87 13.82
CA THR A 60 -7.14 7.74 14.63
C THR A 60 -6.74 6.56 13.74
N THR A 61 -7.57 6.25 12.74
CA THR A 61 -7.30 5.18 11.78
C THR A 61 -6.02 5.46 10.97
N ALA A 62 -5.78 6.70 10.54
CA ALA A 62 -4.53 7.11 9.89
C ALA A 62 -3.31 6.89 10.80
N GLY A 63 -3.42 7.24 12.09
CA GLY A 63 -2.39 6.94 13.09
C GLY A 63 -2.10 5.44 13.23
N TYR A 64 -3.15 4.60 13.17
CA TYR A 64 -2.99 3.15 13.21
C TYR A 64 -2.36 2.60 11.93
N ILE A 65 -2.71 3.13 10.75
CA ILE A 65 -2.04 2.77 9.49
C ILE A 65 -0.56 3.13 9.54
N ALA A 66 -0.23 4.37 9.93
CA ALA A 66 1.16 4.81 10.05
C ALA A 66 1.95 3.91 10.99
N ARG A 67 1.37 3.56 12.16
CA ARG A 67 1.99 2.64 13.11
C ARG A 67 2.14 1.21 12.55
N THR A 68 1.15 0.74 11.78
CA THR A 68 1.20 -0.59 11.12
C THR A 68 2.38 -0.65 10.15
N PHE A 69 2.58 0.41 9.35
CA PHE A 69 3.66 0.48 8.37
C PHE A 69 5.02 0.76 9.00
N ALA A 70 5.07 1.54 10.07
CA ALA A 70 6.32 1.94 10.73
C ALA A 70 6.99 0.81 11.54
N ALA A 71 6.22 -0.19 11.98
CA ALA A 71 6.73 -1.28 12.83
C ALA A 71 6.23 -2.68 12.41
N PRO A 72 6.53 -3.17 11.18
CA PRO A 72 6.11 -4.50 10.74
C PRO A 72 6.60 -5.65 11.62
N GLU A 73 7.76 -5.50 12.26
CA GLU A 73 8.36 -6.48 13.17
C GLU A 73 7.45 -6.86 14.34
N MET A 74 6.49 -5.99 14.71
CA MET A 74 5.55 -6.24 15.80
C MET A 74 4.46 -7.26 15.44
N TRP A 75 4.14 -7.41 14.15
CA TRP A 75 2.97 -8.20 13.71
C TRP A 75 3.26 -9.16 12.56
N ALA A 76 4.25 -8.91 11.70
CA ALA A 76 4.47 -9.69 10.48
C ALA A 76 4.78 -11.17 10.74
N GLY A 77 5.42 -11.50 11.87
CA GLY A 77 5.70 -12.89 12.26
C GLY A 77 4.48 -13.68 12.75
N GLN A 78 3.33 -13.03 12.94
CA GLN A 78 2.12 -13.66 13.49
C GLN A 78 1.15 -14.13 12.40
N PHE A 79 1.36 -13.72 11.15
CA PHE A 79 0.42 -13.94 10.05
C PHE A 79 1.13 -14.51 8.83
N SER A 80 0.39 -15.27 8.01
CA SER A 80 0.92 -15.79 6.74
C SER A 80 1.08 -14.67 5.70
N LYS A 81 1.95 -14.88 4.69
CA LYS A 81 2.13 -13.93 3.59
C LYS A 81 0.81 -13.56 2.89
N ALA A 82 -0.10 -14.52 2.73
CA ALA A 82 -1.42 -14.31 2.14
C ALA A 82 -2.33 -13.42 3.00
N GLN A 83 -2.28 -13.59 4.33
CA GLN A 83 -3.03 -12.74 5.27
C GLN A 83 -2.50 -11.32 5.28
N ILE A 84 -1.18 -11.16 5.27
CA ILE A 84 -0.52 -9.86 5.22
C ILE A 84 -0.88 -9.15 3.91
N ALA A 85 -0.75 -9.83 2.78
CA ALA A 85 -1.11 -9.29 1.48
C ALA A 85 -2.57 -8.80 1.45
N ALA A 86 -3.52 -9.63 1.89
CA ALA A 86 -4.94 -9.26 1.93
C ALA A 86 -5.21 -8.06 2.86
N GLY A 87 -4.68 -8.07 4.09
CA GLY A 87 -4.87 -6.98 5.03
C GLY A 87 -4.26 -5.65 4.57
N LEU A 88 -3.10 -5.70 3.91
CA LEU A 88 -2.47 -4.52 3.34
C LEU A 88 -3.26 -3.99 2.12
N VAL A 89 -3.69 -4.87 1.23
CA VAL A 89 -4.53 -4.52 0.07
C VAL A 89 -5.87 -3.92 0.51
N PHE A 90 -6.47 -4.40 1.60
CA PHE A 90 -7.66 -3.78 2.20
C PHE A 90 -7.44 -2.32 2.58
N ILE A 91 -6.25 -1.96 3.08
CA ILE A 91 -5.96 -0.59 3.50
C ILE A 91 -5.97 0.35 2.30
N TRP A 92 -5.26 0.01 1.21
CA TRP A 92 -4.98 0.96 0.12
C TRP A 92 -5.84 0.78 -1.13
N ASN A 93 -6.52 -0.35 -1.32
CA ASN A 93 -7.31 -0.57 -2.53
C ASN A 93 -8.78 -0.17 -2.28
N PRO A 94 -9.28 0.89 -2.96
CA PRO A 94 -10.64 1.39 -2.77
C PRO A 94 -11.74 0.39 -3.13
N ALA A 95 -11.42 -0.68 -3.87
CA ALA A 95 -12.37 -1.75 -4.17
C ALA A 95 -12.68 -2.64 -2.96
N TYR A 96 -11.81 -2.66 -1.95
CA TYR A 96 -11.93 -3.55 -0.79
C TYR A 96 -12.12 -2.82 0.53
N GLY A 97 -11.57 -1.62 0.66
CA GLY A 97 -11.72 -0.76 1.84
C GLY A 97 -11.61 0.70 1.46
N ASP A 98 -12.31 1.57 2.18
CA ASP A 98 -12.31 3.00 1.92
C ASP A 98 -11.22 3.76 2.69
N VAL A 99 -10.35 3.05 3.44
CA VAL A 99 -9.49 3.66 4.45
C VAL A 99 -8.52 4.68 3.85
N PHE A 100 -7.75 4.31 2.82
CA PHE A 100 -6.81 5.25 2.19
C PHE A 100 -7.51 6.32 1.35
N SER A 101 -8.63 5.99 0.70
CA SER A 101 -9.43 6.96 -0.05
C SER A 101 -10.01 8.03 0.87
N ALA A 102 -10.50 7.63 2.04
CA ALA A 102 -11.05 8.53 3.06
C ALA A 102 -9.97 9.43 3.69
N MET A 103 -8.69 9.01 3.70
CA MET A 103 -7.61 9.85 4.20
C MET A 103 -7.39 11.12 3.35
N GLY A 104 -7.63 11.08 2.04
CA GLY A 104 -7.26 12.17 1.12
C GLY A 104 -7.89 13.53 1.42
N GLU A 105 -9.15 13.57 1.89
CA GLU A 105 -9.89 14.82 2.14
C GLU A 105 -10.20 15.08 3.62
N LYS A 106 -10.22 14.03 4.45
CA LYS A 106 -10.80 14.09 5.80
C LYS A 106 -9.77 13.92 6.93
N VAL A 107 -8.50 13.73 6.60
CA VAL A 107 -7.39 13.56 7.55
C VAL A 107 -6.43 14.74 7.41
N SER A 108 -5.78 15.11 8.51
CA SER A 108 -4.82 16.22 8.50
C SER A 108 -3.65 15.96 7.54
N PRO A 109 -3.08 17.01 6.90
CA PRO A 109 -1.91 16.84 6.03
C PRO A 109 -0.72 16.17 6.74
N GLU A 110 -0.51 16.44 8.02
CA GLU A 110 0.58 15.82 8.78
C GLU A 110 0.37 14.31 8.92
N SER A 111 -0.85 13.87 9.26
CA SER A 111 -1.17 12.44 9.35
C SER A 111 -1.06 11.73 8.00
N GLN A 112 -1.49 12.36 6.91
CA GLN A 112 -1.27 11.83 5.55
C GLN A 112 0.23 11.65 5.25
N MET A 113 1.03 12.69 5.51
CA MET A 113 2.48 12.64 5.29
C MET A 113 3.14 11.58 6.18
N GLN A 114 2.67 11.40 7.41
CA GLN A 114 3.19 10.39 8.32
C GLN A 114 2.92 8.97 7.81
N VAL A 115 1.74 8.70 7.24
CA VAL A 115 1.46 7.40 6.60
C VAL A 115 2.41 7.17 5.41
N ILE A 116 2.58 8.17 4.54
CA ILE A 116 3.46 8.05 3.36
C ILE A 116 4.90 7.79 3.79
N ARG A 117 5.44 8.53 4.78
CA ARG A 117 6.79 8.29 5.33
C ARG A 117 6.95 6.87 5.87
N SER A 118 5.90 6.33 6.48
CA SER A 118 5.92 5.00 7.10
C SER A 118 5.97 3.86 6.08
N LEU A 119 5.75 4.13 4.77
CA LEU A 119 5.96 3.14 3.72
C LEU A 119 7.41 2.66 3.67
N VAL A 120 8.41 3.50 3.93
CA VAL A 120 9.82 3.07 3.86
C VAL A 120 10.10 1.91 4.84
N PRO A 121 9.79 2.02 6.15
CA PRO A 121 9.88 0.89 7.07
C PRO A 121 9.05 -0.33 6.64
N LEU A 122 7.85 -0.15 6.05
CA LEU A 122 7.07 -1.27 5.54
C LEU A 122 7.84 -2.05 4.46
N TYR A 123 8.46 -1.35 3.52
CA TYR A 123 9.26 -1.99 2.48
C TYR A 123 10.52 -2.64 3.03
N GLU A 124 11.22 -1.97 3.94
CA GLU A 124 12.48 -2.47 4.51
C GLU A 124 12.27 -3.67 5.44
N GLN A 125 11.21 -3.66 6.24
CA GLN A 125 11.03 -4.61 7.34
C GLN A 125 9.96 -5.67 7.09
N CYS A 126 9.06 -5.45 6.13
CA CYS A 126 8.06 -6.43 5.68
C CYS A 126 8.43 -6.98 4.30
N PHE A 127 8.34 -6.15 3.26
CA PHE A 127 8.46 -6.64 1.88
C PHE A 127 9.83 -7.23 1.59
N ALA A 128 10.92 -6.55 1.95
CA ALA A 128 12.27 -7.06 1.72
C ALA A 128 12.60 -8.36 2.49
N ARG A 129 11.79 -8.72 3.50
CA ARG A 129 11.95 -9.96 4.28
C ARG A 129 11.04 -11.09 3.81
N LEU A 130 9.85 -10.76 3.33
CA LEU A 130 8.78 -11.73 3.08
C LEU A 130 8.48 -11.93 1.59
N CYS A 131 8.84 -10.98 0.73
CA CYS A 131 8.79 -11.16 -0.71
C CYS A 131 9.92 -12.09 -1.19
N GLU A 132 9.69 -12.73 -2.32
CA GLU A 132 10.75 -13.41 -3.06
C GLU A 132 11.51 -12.40 -3.94
N GLN A 133 12.75 -12.72 -4.32
CA GLN A 133 13.62 -11.87 -5.15
C GLN A 133 13.23 -11.80 -6.65
N GLY A 134 12.10 -12.37 -7.05
CA GLY A 134 11.64 -12.31 -8.44
C GLY A 134 10.82 -11.05 -8.74
N LEU A 135 10.63 -10.83 -10.04
CA LEU A 135 9.92 -9.68 -10.61
C LEU A 135 8.48 -10.08 -10.96
N SER A 136 7.50 -9.36 -10.41
CA SER A 136 6.08 -9.66 -10.59
C SER A 136 5.61 -9.38 -12.02
N HIS A 137 6.17 -8.39 -12.71
CA HIS A 137 5.82 -8.10 -14.11
C HIS A 137 6.21 -9.23 -15.09
N LEU A 138 7.05 -10.16 -14.65
CA LEU A 138 7.47 -11.36 -15.39
C LEU A 138 6.84 -12.65 -14.86
N ASP A 139 5.91 -12.55 -13.90
CA ASP A 139 5.25 -13.69 -13.27
C ASP A 139 6.21 -14.68 -12.58
N GLU A 140 7.32 -14.19 -12.02
CA GLU A 140 8.32 -15.05 -11.36
C GLU A 140 7.96 -15.43 -9.93
N CYS A 141 6.97 -14.76 -9.35
CA CYS A 141 6.60 -14.86 -7.94
C CYS A 141 5.10 -15.15 -7.74
N GLY A 142 4.44 -15.78 -8.71
CA GLY A 142 2.99 -16.03 -8.67
C GLY A 142 2.51 -16.76 -7.40
N ASP A 143 3.36 -17.59 -6.79
CA ASP A 143 3.05 -18.32 -5.56
C ASP A 143 3.12 -17.46 -4.28
N ASN A 144 3.68 -16.24 -4.35
CA ASN A 144 3.77 -15.33 -3.21
C ASN A 144 2.85 -14.11 -3.40
N PRO A 145 1.64 -14.10 -2.81
CA PRO A 145 0.69 -13.00 -2.98
C PRO A 145 1.21 -11.65 -2.44
N LEU A 146 2.22 -11.67 -1.57
CA LEU A 146 2.83 -10.45 -1.06
C LEU A 146 3.71 -9.75 -2.10
N ASN A 147 4.32 -10.48 -3.03
CA ASN A 147 5.04 -9.89 -4.17
C ASN A 147 4.07 -9.08 -5.04
N VAL A 148 2.91 -9.65 -5.35
CA VAL A 148 1.86 -8.97 -6.12
C VAL A 148 1.35 -7.72 -5.38
N ALA A 149 1.08 -7.83 -4.08
CA ALA A 149 0.65 -6.68 -3.28
C ALA A 149 1.71 -5.57 -3.23
N CYS A 150 3.00 -5.92 -3.17
CA CYS A 150 4.11 -4.97 -3.24
C CYS A 150 4.17 -4.28 -4.60
N TYR A 151 4.09 -5.04 -5.69
CA TYR A 151 4.13 -4.55 -7.06
C TYR A 151 2.98 -3.58 -7.37
N MET A 152 1.74 -4.02 -7.10
CA MET A 152 0.51 -3.29 -7.45
C MET A 152 0.23 -2.08 -6.55
N PHE A 153 1.01 -1.85 -5.49
CA PHE A 153 0.71 -0.80 -4.51
C PHE A 153 0.42 0.55 -5.18
N TRP A 154 1.26 0.98 -6.11
CA TRP A 154 1.13 2.29 -6.77
C TRP A 154 0.04 2.35 -7.84
N ASP A 155 -0.42 1.21 -8.36
CA ASP A 155 -1.57 1.14 -9.29
C ASP A 155 -2.89 1.39 -8.56
N VAL A 156 -3.05 0.75 -7.40
CA VAL A 156 -4.35 0.69 -6.71
C VAL A 156 -4.47 1.71 -5.59
N CYS A 157 -3.36 2.16 -5.03
CA CYS A 157 -3.38 3.17 -3.97
C CYS A 157 -3.84 4.52 -4.56
N PRO A 158 -4.77 5.25 -3.91
CA PRO A 158 -5.27 6.54 -4.41
C PRO A 158 -4.26 7.69 -4.18
N LEU A 159 -2.97 7.38 -4.15
CA LEU A 159 -1.89 8.33 -4.29
C LEU A 159 -1.61 8.42 -5.79
N HIS A 160 -1.91 9.55 -6.42
CA HIS A 160 -1.51 9.82 -7.81
C HIS A 160 -0.87 11.19 -7.86
N ALA A 161 0.13 11.36 -8.71
CA ALA A 161 0.74 12.65 -8.96
C ALA A 161 -0.31 13.65 -9.48
N ARG A 162 -0.22 14.89 -9.01
CA ARG A 162 -1.05 16.01 -9.47
C ARG A 162 -0.23 17.28 -9.47
N SER A 163 0.66 17.44 -10.46
CA SER A 163 1.61 18.57 -10.51
C SER A 163 0.94 19.94 -10.51
N GLU A 164 -0.26 20.02 -11.10
CA GLU A 164 -1.06 21.24 -11.22
C GLU A 164 -1.70 21.67 -9.90
N GLU A 165 -1.86 20.76 -8.93
CA GLU A 165 -2.49 21.05 -7.64
C GLU A 165 -1.44 21.52 -6.62
N ALA A 166 -1.33 22.84 -6.45
CA ALA A 166 -0.35 23.48 -5.58
C ALA A 166 -0.32 22.95 -4.14
N SER A 167 -1.50 22.58 -3.60
CA SER A 167 -1.68 22.02 -2.26
C SER A 167 -1.10 20.62 -2.10
N LEU A 168 -0.93 19.86 -3.20
CA LEU A 168 -0.45 18.48 -3.18
C LEU A 168 1.04 18.34 -3.47
N ARG A 169 1.73 19.42 -3.87
CA ARG A 169 3.15 19.36 -4.24
C ARG A 169 4.07 18.80 -3.15
N GLU A 170 3.83 19.12 -1.88
CA GLU A 170 4.65 18.58 -0.79
C GLU A 170 4.39 17.09 -0.55
N ARG A 171 3.15 16.63 -0.73
CA ARG A 171 2.80 15.21 -0.71
C ARG A 171 3.47 14.47 -1.88
N ASP A 172 3.41 15.03 -3.08
CA ASP A 172 3.97 14.40 -4.28
C ASP A 172 5.50 14.32 -4.22
N LYS A 173 6.16 15.39 -3.74
CA LYS A 173 7.59 15.37 -3.41
C LYS A 173 7.91 14.25 -2.42
N LEU A 174 7.12 14.12 -1.36
CA LEU A 174 7.33 13.07 -0.36
C LEU A 174 7.17 11.67 -0.96
N CYS A 175 6.16 11.42 -1.81
CA CYS A 175 6.02 10.14 -2.51
C CYS A 175 7.25 9.83 -3.38
N LEU A 176 7.77 10.82 -4.12
CA LEU A 176 8.99 10.67 -4.92
C LEU A 176 10.22 10.35 -4.05
N GLU A 177 10.37 10.98 -2.89
CA GLU A 177 11.45 10.66 -1.94
C GLU A 177 11.31 9.27 -1.31
N VAL A 178 10.08 8.83 -1.03
CA VAL A 178 9.79 7.48 -0.55
C VAL A 178 10.17 6.44 -1.61
N MET A 179 9.75 6.60 -2.86
CA MET A 179 10.14 5.70 -3.96
C MET A 179 11.66 5.69 -4.16
N LYS A 180 12.30 6.87 -4.11
CA LYS A 180 13.78 6.97 -4.15
C LYS A 180 14.45 6.23 -3.00
N SER A 181 13.85 6.23 -1.81
CA SER A 181 14.38 5.52 -0.64
C SER A 181 14.20 4.01 -0.80
N ILE A 182 13.04 3.56 -1.27
CA ILE A 182 12.75 2.14 -1.54
C ILE A 182 13.70 1.56 -2.59
N LEU A 183 14.07 2.32 -3.63
CA LEU A 183 15.07 1.90 -4.63
C LEU A 183 16.44 1.51 -4.04
N LYS A 184 16.78 2.03 -2.86
CA LYS A 184 18.06 1.71 -2.17
C LYS A 184 18.01 0.36 -1.45
N ILE A 185 16.82 -0.20 -1.24
CA ILE A 185 16.66 -1.51 -0.62
C ILE A 185 17.16 -2.56 -1.60
N GLU A 186 18.13 -3.39 -1.19
CA GLU A 186 18.73 -4.43 -2.04
C GLU A 186 17.81 -5.66 -2.18
N HIS A 187 16.61 -5.42 -2.70
CA HIS A 187 15.59 -6.43 -2.92
C HIS A 187 14.80 -6.13 -4.20
N GLU A 188 14.73 -7.08 -5.12
CA GLU A 188 14.22 -6.86 -6.47
C GLU A 188 12.74 -6.46 -6.47
N ALA A 189 11.88 -7.15 -5.70
CA ALA A 189 10.46 -6.79 -5.59
C ALA A 189 10.23 -5.35 -5.08
N CYS A 190 11.04 -4.88 -4.12
CA CYS A 190 10.94 -3.52 -3.60
C CYS A 190 11.35 -2.50 -4.66
N ARG A 191 12.46 -2.76 -5.36
CA ARG A 191 12.96 -1.90 -6.44
C ARG A 191 11.97 -1.84 -7.60
N GLU A 192 11.44 -2.99 -8.01
CA GLU A 192 10.42 -3.10 -9.05
C GLU A 192 9.21 -2.24 -8.73
N SER A 193 8.65 -2.39 -7.52
CA SER A 193 7.50 -1.59 -7.07
C SER A 193 7.79 -0.09 -7.08
N ALA A 194 8.96 0.35 -6.59
CA ALA A 194 9.33 1.77 -6.62
C ALA A 194 9.51 2.30 -8.05
N LEU A 195 10.10 1.51 -8.96
CA LEU A 195 10.19 1.87 -10.38
C LEU A 195 8.81 1.96 -11.03
N HIS A 196 7.93 1.04 -10.69
CA HIS A 196 6.56 1.01 -11.19
C HIS A 196 5.81 2.30 -10.80
N GLY A 197 5.85 2.69 -9.52
CA GLY A 197 5.29 3.97 -9.06
C GLY A 197 5.93 5.20 -9.72
N LEU A 198 7.26 5.20 -9.91
CA LEU A 198 7.96 6.28 -10.61
C LEU A 198 7.51 6.40 -12.07
N GLY A 199 7.21 5.28 -12.72
CA GLY A 199 6.65 5.26 -14.07
C GLY A 199 5.30 5.96 -14.15
N HIS A 200 4.40 5.69 -13.20
CA HIS A 200 3.13 6.42 -13.12
C HIS A 200 3.34 7.94 -12.93
N TRP A 201 4.37 8.37 -12.20
CA TRP A 201 4.62 9.79 -11.91
C TRP A 201 5.34 10.51 -13.05
N GLN A 202 5.72 9.81 -14.12
CA GLN A 202 6.51 10.37 -15.20
C GLN A 202 5.78 11.49 -15.95
N GLY A 203 4.45 11.42 -16.07
CA GLY A 203 3.65 12.45 -16.75
C GLY A 203 3.69 13.81 -16.04
N ASP A 204 3.52 13.82 -14.72
CA ASP A 204 3.48 15.02 -13.89
C ASP A 204 4.88 15.53 -13.48
N TYR A 205 5.84 14.62 -13.27
CA TYR A 205 7.18 14.93 -12.75
C TYR A 205 8.32 14.37 -13.61
N PRO A 206 8.34 14.59 -14.95
CA PRO A 206 9.21 13.89 -15.88
C PRO A 206 10.70 14.06 -15.55
N GLU A 207 11.15 15.27 -15.23
CA GLU A 207 12.56 15.54 -14.95
C GLU A 207 13.00 14.96 -13.60
N ARG A 208 12.11 14.98 -12.60
CA ARG A 208 12.41 14.39 -11.29
C ARG A 208 12.48 12.87 -11.37
N VAL A 209 11.54 12.23 -12.06
CA VAL A 209 11.52 10.78 -12.30
C VAL A 209 12.77 10.33 -13.04
N LYS A 210 13.11 10.99 -14.17
CA LYS A 210 14.33 10.68 -14.93
C LYS A 210 15.59 10.78 -14.08
N SER A 211 15.71 11.85 -13.27
CA SER A 211 16.85 12.03 -12.37
C SER A 211 16.95 10.92 -11.32
N ILE A 212 15.84 10.54 -10.69
CA ILE A 212 15.84 9.45 -9.68
C ILE A 212 16.26 8.12 -10.31
N ILE A 213 15.73 7.79 -11.49
CA ILE A 213 16.06 6.54 -12.17
C ILE A 213 17.49 6.54 -12.70
N ALA A 214 18.00 7.66 -13.20
CA ALA A 214 19.40 7.78 -13.63
C ALA A 214 20.38 7.60 -12.46
N ASP A 215 20.09 8.21 -11.30
CA ASP A 215 20.85 8.01 -10.06
C ASP A 215 20.84 6.52 -9.66
N PHE A 216 19.68 5.88 -9.73
CA PHE A 216 19.55 4.44 -9.46
C PHE A 216 20.40 3.61 -10.42
N LEU A 217 20.25 3.77 -11.74
CA LEU A 217 20.97 2.96 -12.73
C LEU A 217 22.50 3.11 -12.64
N SER A 218 22.99 4.30 -12.28
CA SER A 218 24.44 4.58 -12.17
C SER A 218 25.03 4.26 -10.80
N GLY A 219 24.20 4.12 -9.75
CA GLY A 219 24.65 4.01 -8.36
C GLY A 219 25.12 2.64 -7.89
N HIS A 220 25.13 1.62 -8.76
CA HIS A 220 25.41 0.24 -8.34
C HIS A 220 26.88 -0.15 -8.52
N ARG A 221 27.45 -0.80 -7.50
CA ARG A 221 28.79 -1.42 -7.59
C ARG A 221 28.77 -2.72 -8.40
N ASN A 222 27.68 -3.47 -8.31
CA ASN A 222 27.45 -4.70 -9.06
C ASN A 222 26.44 -4.44 -10.19
N PRO A 223 26.53 -5.14 -11.32
CA PRO A 223 25.53 -5.03 -12.37
C PRO A 223 24.13 -5.35 -11.84
N LEU A 224 23.17 -4.48 -12.15
CA LEU A 224 21.76 -4.78 -11.97
C LEU A 224 21.37 -5.98 -12.82
N ARG A 225 20.36 -6.70 -12.36
CA ARG A 225 19.66 -7.68 -13.18
C ARG A 225 19.18 -7.02 -14.48
N PRO A 226 19.43 -7.61 -15.67
CA PRO A 226 19.09 -6.99 -16.96
C PRO A 226 17.60 -6.63 -17.09
N GLU A 227 16.71 -7.50 -16.59
CA GLU A 227 15.27 -7.30 -16.62
C GLU A 227 14.85 -6.08 -15.79
N LEU A 228 15.40 -5.93 -14.58
CA LEU A 228 15.13 -4.76 -13.73
C LEU A 228 15.70 -3.48 -14.33
N ALA A 229 16.89 -3.53 -14.94
CA ALA A 229 17.48 -2.38 -15.63
C ALA A 229 16.63 -1.96 -16.85
N SER A 230 16.11 -2.92 -17.62
CA SER A 230 15.17 -2.68 -18.72
C SER A 230 13.87 -2.06 -18.21
N TYR A 231 13.32 -2.60 -17.11
CA TYR A 231 12.12 -2.07 -16.47
C TYR A 231 12.32 -0.62 -16.00
N ALA A 232 13.46 -0.30 -15.39
CA ALA A 232 13.80 1.06 -14.98
C ALA A 232 13.85 2.03 -16.17
N GLN A 233 14.44 1.61 -17.29
CA GLN A 233 14.46 2.41 -18.52
C GLN A 233 13.05 2.63 -19.08
N ALA A 234 12.18 1.62 -19.04
CA ALA A 234 10.77 1.74 -19.43
C ALA A 234 10.01 2.72 -18.52
N ALA A 235 10.15 2.57 -17.20
CA ALA A 235 9.55 3.45 -16.20
C ALA A 235 9.98 4.92 -16.38
N SER A 236 11.23 5.19 -16.76
CA SER A 236 11.71 6.56 -17.04
C SER A 236 10.97 7.28 -18.18
N ARG A 237 10.25 6.52 -19.00
CA ARG A 237 9.41 7.01 -20.12
C ARG A 237 7.92 6.88 -19.82
N GLY A 238 7.55 6.54 -18.59
CA GLY A 238 6.17 6.31 -18.17
C GLY A 238 5.57 5.00 -18.68
N CYS A 239 6.41 4.05 -19.10
CA CYS A 239 5.96 2.74 -19.57
C CYS A 239 6.09 1.70 -18.46
N VAL A 240 4.98 1.40 -17.78
CA VAL A 240 4.86 0.36 -16.76
C VAL A 240 3.69 -0.57 -17.10
N LEU A 241 3.76 -1.82 -16.64
CA LEU A 241 2.82 -2.90 -16.98
C LEU A 241 1.79 -3.14 -15.88
#